data_AF-A0A2P8GAF1-F1
#
_entry.id   AF-A0A2P8GAF1-F1
#
_cell.length_a   1.000
_cell.length_b   1.000
_cell.length_c   1.000
_cell.angle_alpha   90.00
_cell.angle_beta   90.00
_cell.angle_gamma   90.00
#
_symmetry.space_group_name_H-M   'P 1'
#
loop_
_entity.id
_entity.type
_entity.pdbx_description
1 polymer ?
#
loop_
_entity_poly.entity_id
_entity_poly.type
_entity_poly.pdbx_seq_one_letter_code
_entity_poly.pdbx_strand_id
1 'polypeptide(L)'
;MIFQSFLLLHLVGLVLFAGTTTADFVSFRQFWKQYALDAITAKPMLQTMIKFPLLMGLGMAAIILSGVGMMAMTHGVFGEQLWFRIKFAIVLLIILNNIIIGRRLVVSLKKKIADNANDAGEISRIKNNLRLFHYAQLVMFFAIILLSVFKFN
;
A
#
# COMPACT_ATOMS: atom_id res chain seq x y z
N MET A 1 11.12 18.92 21.20
CA MET A 1 11.12 17.44 21.17
C MET A 1 9.91 16.87 20.44
N ILE A 2 8.68 17.35 20.67
CA ILE A 2 7.44 16.83 20.04
C ILE A 2 7.52 16.81 18.50
N PHE A 3 8.04 17.87 17.88
CA PHE A 3 8.21 17.93 16.41
C PHE A 3 9.12 16.81 15.88
N GLN A 4 10.25 16.54 16.55
CA GLN A 4 11.16 15.46 16.18
C GLN A 4 10.51 14.09 16.36
N SER A 5 9.69 13.91 17.39
CA SER A 5 8.90 12.69 17.59
C SER A 5 7.91 12.46 16.44
N PHE A 6 7.21 13.50 15.98
CA PHE A 6 6.35 13.38 14.81
C PHE A 6 7.13 13.08 13.54
N LEU A 7 8.28 13.73 13.32
CA LEU A 7 9.13 13.47 12.17
C LEU A 7 9.64 12.01 12.16
N LEU A 8 10.07 11.50 13.31
CA LEU A 8 10.48 10.11 13.46
C LEU A 8 9.30 9.15 13.21
N LEU A 9 8.13 9.42 13.80
CA LEU A 9 6.92 8.62 13.57
C LEU A 9 6.51 8.63 12.08
N HIS A 10 6.68 9.76 11.40
CA HIS A 10 6.39 9.89 9.96
C HIS A 10 7.32 9.00 9.13
N LEU A 11 8.61 9.01 9.43
CA LEU A 11 9.60 8.15 8.77
C LEU A 11 9.33 6.67 9.03
N VAL A 12 9.03 6.30 10.28
CA VAL A 12 8.65 4.93 10.64
C VAL A 12 7.39 4.50 9.88
N GLY A 13 6.38 5.37 9.83
CA GLY A 13 5.16 5.12 9.06
C GLY A 13 5.45 4.90 7.57
N LEU A 14 6.32 5.72 6.98
CA LEU A 14 6.73 5.61 5.58
C LEU A 14 7.46 4.30 5.31
N VAL A 15 8.44 3.95 6.14
CA VAL A 15 9.19 2.68 6.03
C VAL A 15 8.26 1.49 6.19
N LEU A 16 7.38 1.51 7.19
CA LEU A 16 6.41 0.44 7.41
C LEU A 16 5.49 0.29 6.20
N PHE A 17 4.99 1.41 5.66
CA PHE A 17 4.07 1.40 4.55
C PHE A 17 4.74 0.93 3.24
N ALA A 18 5.93 1.44 2.93
CA ALA A 18 6.70 1.05 1.74
C ALA A 18 7.19 -0.41 1.84
N GLY A 19 7.69 -0.81 3.00
CA GLY A 19 8.18 -2.16 3.26
C GLY A 19 7.07 -3.20 3.14
N THR A 20 5.90 -2.93 3.73
CA THR A 20 4.74 -3.83 3.63
C THR A 20 4.19 -3.92 2.20
N THR A 21 4.16 -2.81 1.45
CA THR A 21 3.78 -2.81 0.03
C THR A 21 4.72 -3.65 -0.82
N THR A 22 6.02 -3.55 -0.57
CA THR A 22 7.04 -4.35 -1.26
C THR A 22 6.91 -5.83 -0.90
N ALA A 23 6.73 -6.15 0.38
CA ALA A 23 6.52 -7.51 0.85
C ALA A 23 5.26 -8.15 0.25
N ASP A 24 4.16 -7.39 0.14
CA ASP A 24 2.92 -7.84 -0.47
C ASP A 24 3.09 -8.11 -1.97
N PHE A 25 3.77 -7.23 -2.71
CA PHE A 25 4.08 -7.45 -4.12
C PHE A 25 4.94 -8.71 -4.36
N VAL A 26 6.01 -8.89 -3.57
CA VAL A 26 6.86 -10.09 -3.66
C VAL A 26 6.05 -11.35 -3.32
N SER A 27 5.23 -11.30 -2.26
CA SER A 27 4.35 -12.39 -1.85
C SER A 27 3.34 -12.74 -2.93
N PHE A 28 2.74 -11.75 -3.59
CA PHE A 28 1.82 -11.93 -4.72
C PHE A 28 2.51 -12.66 -5.89
N ARG A 29 3.71 -12.22 -6.26
CA ARG A 29 4.47 -12.86 -7.35
C ARG A 29 4.81 -14.32 -7.01
N GLN A 30 5.25 -14.57 -5.78
CA GLN A 30 5.60 -15.90 -5.31
C GLN A 30 4.36 -16.80 -5.19
N PHE A 31 3.23 -16.27 -4.71
CA PHE A 31 1.94 -16.98 -4.67
C PHE A 31 1.56 -17.49 -6.05
N TRP A 32 1.60 -16.67 -7.11
CA TRP A 32 1.23 -17.12 -8.45
C TRP A 32 2.20 -18.14 -9.03
N LYS A 33 3.49 -18.05 -8.69
CA LYS A 33 4.49 -19.04 -9.10
C LYS A 33 4.22 -20.40 -8.45
N GLN A 34 3.87 -20.41 -7.16
CA GLN A 34 3.55 -21.64 -6.43
C GLN A 34 2.18 -22.19 -6.81
N TYR A 35 1.17 -21.35 -6.96
CA TYR A 35 -0.18 -21.77 -7.35
C TYR A 35 -0.21 -22.47 -8.73
N ALA A 36 0.70 -22.10 -9.64
CA ALA A 36 0.87 -22.78 -10.92
C ALA A 36 1.51 -24.18 -10.81
N LEU A 37 2.25 -24.45 -9.72
CA LEU A 37 2.90 -25.73 -9.46
C LEU A 37 2.02 -26.64 -8.60
N ASP A 38 1.50 -26.09 -7.49
CA ASP A 38 0.63 -26.78 -6.56
C ASP A 38 -0.26 -25.78 -5.80
N ALA A 39 -1.58 -25.91 -6.01
CA ALA A 39 -2.57 -25.04 -5.38
C ALA A 39 -2.70 -25.28 -3.86
N ILE A 40 -2.31 -26.45 -3.34
CA ILE A 40 -2.43 -26.78 -1.92
C ILE A 40 -1.35 -26.04 -1.12
N THR A 41 -0.11 -26.06 -1.59
CA THR A 41 1.01 -25.33 -0.97
C THR A 41 0.91 -23.80 -1.11
N ALA A 42 0.12 -23.29 -2.06
CA ALA A 42 -0.10 -21.86 -2.24
C ALA A 42 -1.14 -21.25 -1.27
N LYS A 43 -2.04 -22.04 -0.68
CA LYS A 43 -3.10 -21.55 0.23
C LYS A 43 -2.58 -20.82 1.48
N PRO A 44 -1.52 -21.29 2.18
CA PRO A 44 -0.95 -20.57 3.31
C PRO A 44 -0.40 -19.19 2.95
N MET A 45 0.21 -19.02 1.77
CA MET A 45 0.69 -17.70 1.32
C MET A 45 -0.44 -16.69 1.22
N LEU A 46 -1.60 -17.13 0.72
CA LEU A 46 -2.77 -16.28 0.56
C LEU A 46 -3.32 -15.83 1.92
N GLN A 47 -3.20 -16.64 2.97
CA GLN A 47 -3.58 -16.25 4.34
C GLN A 47 -2.67 -15.15 4.89
N THR A 48 -1.37 -15.20 4.60
CA THR A 48 -0.41 -14.16 4.98
C THR A 48 -0.72 -12.85 4.26
N MET A 49 -1.03 -12.90 2.97
CA MET A 49 -1.33 -11.70 2.17
C MET A 49 -2.50 -10.87 2.69
N ILE A 50 -3.49 -11.49 3.33
CA ILE A 50 -4.66 -10.80 3.91
C ILE A 50 -4.26 -9.91 5.09
N LYS A 51 -3.13 -10.17 5.75
CA LYS A 51 -2.64 -9.37 6.87
C LYS A 51 -1.90 -8.12 6.42
N PHE A 52 -1.34 -8.08 5.20
CA PHE A 52 -0.58 -6.92 4.72
C PHE A 52 -1.41 -5.64 4.61
N PRO A 53 -2.66 -5.64 4.12
CA PRO A 53 -3.49 -4.44 4.12
C PRO A 53 -3.68 -3.80 5.50
N LEU A 54 -3.73 -4.61 6.57
CA LEU A 54 -3.82 -4.11 7.94
C LEU A 54 -2.52 -3.40 8.37
N LEU A 55 -1.37 -4.03 8.14
CA LEU A 55 -0.06 -3.47 8.44
C LEU A 55 0.21 -2.19 7.62
N MET A 56 -0.15 -2.20 6.34
CA MET A 56 -0.15 -1.01 5.49
C MET A 56 -1.03 0.09 6.08
N GLY A 57 -2.23 -0.26 6.55
CA GLY A 57 -3.16 0.65 7.24
C GLY A 57 -2.52 1.37 8.43
N LEU A 58 -1.78 0.64 9.26
CA LEU A 58 -1.05 1.21 10.40
C LEU A 58 0.06 2.17 9.95
N GLY A 59 0.84 1.81 8.93
CA GLY A 59 1.85 2.69 8.35
C GLY A 59 1.23 3.98 7.81
N MET A 60 0.12 3.87 7.07
CA MET A 60 -0.62 5.02 6.54
C MET A 60 -1.18 5.91 7.64
N ALA A 61 -1.77 5.34 8.70
CA ALA A 61 -2.27 6.09 9.84
C ALA A 61 -1.14 6.86 10.54
N ALA A 62 0.02 6.21 10.74
CA ALA A 62 1.20 6.86 11.32
C ALA A 62 1.68 8.04 10.46
N ILE A 63 1.75 7.88 9.12
CA ILE A 63 2.13 8.95 8.18
C ILE A 63 1.16 10.14 8.27
N ILE A 64 -0.16 9.89 8.27
CA ILE A 64 -1.15 10.98 8.30
C ILE A 64 -1.09 11.71 9.63
N LEU A 65 -1.20 10.98 10.75
CA LEU A 65 -1.26 11.59 12.08
C LEU A 65 -0.01 12.42 12.36
N SER A 66 1.16 11.89 11.99
CA SER A 66 2.41 12.63 12.12
C SER A 66 2.54 13.79 11.13
N GLY A 67 2.10 13.63 9.88
CA GLY A 67 2.13 14.68 8.87
C GLY A 67 1.25 15.87 9.26
N VAL A 68 0.02 15.59 9.72
CA VAL A 68 -0.90 16.59 10.24
C VAL A 68 -0.36 17.23 11.52
N GLY A 69 0.24 16.44 12.42
CA GLY A 69 0.90 16.95 13.63
C GLY A 69 2.03 17.94 13.31
N MET A 70 2.91 17.61 12.35
CA MET A 70 3.96 18.52 11.90
C MET A 70 3.42 19.80 11.25
N MET A 71 2.33 19.70 10.46
CA MET A 71 1.67 20.88 9.89
C MET A 71 1.07 21.80 10.96
N ALA A 72 0.38 21.22 11.94
CA ALA A 72 -0.23 21.98 13.03
C ALA A 72 0.83 22.74 13.84
N MET A 73 1.98 22.09 14.12
CA MET A 73 3.09 22.71 14.84
C MET A 73 3.83 23.79 14.05
N THR A 74 3.76 23.76 12.72
CA THR A 74 4.39 24.77 11.85
C THR A 74 3.41 25.82 11.37
N HIS A 75 2.23 25.93 12.00
CA HIS A 75 1.17 26.86 11.62
C HIS A 75 0.79 26.79 10.12
N GLY A 76 0.91 25.60 9.51
CA GLY A 76 0.53 25.38 8.12
C GLY A 76 1.54 25.85 7.07
N VAL A 77 2.75 26.29 7.44
CA VAL A 77 3.79 26.73 6.49
C VAL A 77 4.09 25.65 5.43
N PHE A 78 4.12 24.37 5.81
CA PHE A 78 4.27 23.28 4.84
C PHE A 78 3.06 23.10 3.92
N GLY A 79 1.87 23.49 4.37
CA GLY A 79 0.65 23.43 3.59
C GLY A 79 0.59 24.46 2.46
N GLU A 80 1.45 25.49 2.44
CA GLU A 80 1.56 26.41 1.31
C GLU A 80 2.42 25.86 0.18
N GLN A 81 3.31 24.92 0.48
CA GLN A 81 4.26 24.38 -0.49
C GLN A 81 3.59 23.36 -1.42
N LEU A 82 3.76 23.55 -2.74
CA LEU A 82 3.09 22.73 -3.75
C LEU A 82 3.50 21.25 -3.65
N TRP A 83 4.79 20.95 -3.44
CA TRP A 83 5.27 19.57 -3.31
C TRP A 83 4.57 18.82 -2.17
N PHE A 84 4.30 19.50 -1.06
CA PHE A 84 3.68 18.90 0.12
C PHE A 84 2.21 18.59 -0.15
N ARG A 85 1.47 19.51 -0.79
CA ARG A 85 0.07 19.29 -1.19
C ARG A 85 -0.07 18.09 -2.13
N ILE A 86 0.78 18.03 -3.16
CA ILE A 86 0.77 16.93 -4.12
C ILE A 86 1.11 15.62 -3.41
N LYS A 87 2.18 15.60 -2.59
CA LYS A 87 2.58 14.40 -1.83
C LYS A 87 1.45 13.91 -0.93
N PHE A 88 0.81 14.82 -0.19
CA PHE A 88 -0.29 14.49 0.71
C PHE A 88 -1.51 13.95 -0.05
N ALA A 89 -1.87 14.56 -1.18
CA ALA A 89 -2.93 14.07 -2.06
C ALA A 89 -2.63 12.65 -2.58
N ILE A 90 -1.40 12.38 -3.00
CA ILE A 90 -0.98 11.04 -3.45
C ILE A 90 -1.11 10.03 -2.29
N VAL A 91 -0.67 10.37 -1.08
CA VAL A 91 -0.81 9.49 0.09
C VAL A 91 -2.29 9.15 0.34
N LEU A 92 -3.18 10.15 0.31
CA LEU A 92 -4.63 9.93 0.45
C LEU A 92 -5.20 9.05 -0.67
N LEU A 93 -4.79 9.27 -1.92
CA LEU A 93 -5.21 8.44 -3.05
C LEU A 93 -4.75 6.98 -2.88
N ILE A 94 -3.53 6.74 -2.40
CA ILE A 94 -3.06 5.39 -2.13
C ILE A 94 -3.92 4.72 -1.05
N ILE A 95 -4.27 5.44 0.02
CA ILE A 95 -5.11 4.91 1.10
C ILE A 95 -6.47 4.50 0.57
N LEU A 96 -7.13 5.40 -0.17
CA LEU A 96 -8.43 5.12 -0.78
C LEU A 96 -8.34 3.92 -1.73
N ASN A 97 -7.34 3.88 -2.59
CA ASN A 97 -7.13 2.78 -3.53
C ASN A 97 -6.92 1.44 -2.80
N ASN A 98 -6.13 1.41 -1.71
CA ASN A 98 -5.87 0.21 -0.94
C ASN A 98 -7.14 -0.33 -0.25
N ILE A 99 -7.92 0.56 0.37
CA ILE A 99 -9.15 0.18 1.08
C ILE A 99 -10.23 -0.27 0.10
N ILE A 100 -10.42 0.45 -1.01
CA ILE A 100 -11.51 0.22 -1.96
C ILE A 100 -11.18 -0.96 -2.88
N ILE A 101 -9.98 -1.00 -3.45
CA ILE A 101 -9.62 -1.93 -4.53
C ILE A 101 -8.79 -3.08 -4.00
N GLY A 102 -7.66 -2.79 -3.33
CA GLY A 102 -6.69 -3.80 -2.88
C GLY A 102 -7.32 -4.88 -2.01
N ARG A 103 -7.99 -4.49 -0.93
CA ARG A 103 -8.65 -5.44 -0.01
C ARG A 103 -9.74 -6.27 -0.71
N ARG A 104 -10.54 -5.66 -1.58
CA ARG A 104 -11.62 -6.37 -2.30
C ARG A 104 -11.06 -7.44 -3.24
N LEU A 105 -9.98 -7.14 -3.96
CA LEU A 105 -9.37 -8.09 -4.88
C LEU A 105 -8.79 -9.31 -4.17
N VAL A 106 -8.07 -9.11 -3.05
CA VAL A 106 -7.48 -10.22 -2.27
C VAL A 106 -8.56 -11.11 -1.65
N VAL A 107 -9.62 -10.52 -1.11
CA VAL A 107 -10.75 -11.27 -0.54
C VAL A 107 -11.51 -12.04 -1.63
N SER A 108 -11.74 -11.42 -2.79
CA SER A 108 -12.37 -12.07 -3.94
C SER A 108 -11.54 -13.26 -4.43
N LEU A 109 -10.22 -13.09 -4.54
CA LEU A 109 -9.29 -14.16 -4.91
C LEU A 109 -9.37 -15.34 -3.93
N LYS A 110 -9.36 -15.07 -2.62
CA LYS A 110 -9.50 -16.10 -1.58
C LYS A 110 -10.78 -16.91 -1.76
N LYS A 111 -11.90 -16.22 -1.94
CA LYS A 111 -13.21 -16.87 -2.07
C LYS A 111 -13.23 -17.80 -3.27
N LYS A 112 -12.78 -17.33 -4.43
CA LYS A 112 -12.80 -18.13 -5.67
C LYS A 112 -11.86 -19.33 -5.63
N ILE A 113 -10.69 -19.19 -5.00
CA ILE A 113 -9.77 -20.32 -4.81
C ILE A 113 -10.32 -21.33 -3.79
N ALA A 114 -11.04 -20.87 -2.76
CA ALA A 114 -11.66 -21.76 -1.78
C ALA A 114 -12.83 -22.55 -2.39
N ASP A 115 -13.63 -21.90 -3.24
CA ASP A 115 -14.81 -22.50 -3.86
C ASP A 115 -14.46 -23.48 -5.01
N ASN A 116 -13.16 -23.68 -5.34
CA ASN A 116 -12.69 -24.43 -6.52
C ASN A 116 -13.49 -24.10 -7.79
N ALA A 117 -13.96 -22.84 -7.90
CA ALA A 117 -14.77 -22.43 -9.02
C ALA A 117 -13.94 -22.56 -10.29
N ASN A 118 -14.44 -23.34 -11.25
CA ASN A 118 -13.77 -23.67 -12.51
C ASN A 118 -13.78 -22.48 -13.49
N ASP A 119 -13.57 -21.28 -12.98
CA ASP A 119 -13.70 -20.00 -13.67
C ASP A 119 -12.32 -19.36 -13.84
N ALA A 120 -11.49 -20.04 -14.65
CA ALA A 120 -10.14 -19.61 -14.97
C ALA A 120 -10.10 -18.19 -15.57
N GLY A 121 -11.17 -17.76 -16.25
CA GLY A 121 -11.32 -16.42 -16.81
C GLY A 121 -11.40 -15.34 -15.72
N GLU A 122 -12.22 -15.53 -14.70
CA GLU A 122 -12.34 -14.57 -13.60
C GLU A 122 -11.08 -14.53 -12.71
N ILE A 123 -10.45 -15.67 -12.45
CA ILE A 123 -9.18 -15.73 -11.71
C ILE A 123 -8.08 -14.95 -12.44
N SER A 124 -8.00 -15.09 -13.77
CA SER A 124 -7.07 -14.35 -14.61
C SER A 124 -7.34 -12.84 -14.57
N ARG A 125 -8.61 -12.42 -14.57
CA ARG A 125 -9.00 -11.01 -14.45
C ARG A 125 -8.58 -10.43 -13.08
N ILE A 126 -8.82 -11.16 -11.98
CA ILE A 126 -8.40 -10.74 -10.64
C ILE A 126 -6.88 -10.62 -10.54
N LYS A 127 -6.14 -11.59 -11.11
CA LYS A 127 -4.68 -11.54 -11.21
C LYS A 127 -4.20 -10.28 -11.93
N ASN A 128 -4.80 -9.94 -13.06
CA ASN A 128 -4.42 -8.76 -13.83
C ASN A 128 -4.70 -7.45 -13.07
N ASN A 129 -5.85 -7.37 -12.40
CA ASN A 129 -6.23 -6.23 -11.58
C ASN A 129 -5.29 -6.05 -10.38
N LEU A 130 -4.92 -7.15 -9.69
CA LEU A 130 -3.94 -7.10 -8.59
C LEU A 130 -2.56 -6.67 -9.07
N ARG A 131 -2.15 -7.15 -10.25
CA ARG A 131 -0.90 -6.72 -10.87
C ARG A 131 -0.91 -5.20 -11.12
N LEU A 132 -1.97 -4.68 -11.74
CA LEU A 132 -2.13 -3.24 -11.99
C LEU A 132 -2.15 -2.45 -10.67
N PHE A 133 -2.85 -2.95 -9.65
CA PHE A 133 -2.89 -2.35 -8.32
C PHE A 133 -1.49 -2.21 -7.70
N HIS A 134 -0.69 -3.28 -7.70
CA HIS A 134 0.67 -3.22 -7.16
C HIS A 134 1.58 -2.27 -7.97
N TYR A 135 1.50 -2.29 -9.30
CA TYR A 135 2.26 -1.34 -10.12
C TYR A 135 1.87 0.11 -9.83
N ALA A 136 0.57 0.41 -9.75
CA ALA A 136 0.09 1.74 -9.41
C ALA A 136 0.58 2.19 -8.02
N GLN A 137 0.54 1.30 -7.02
CA GLN A 137 1.09 1.59 -5.69
C GLN A 137 2.58 1.91 -5.75
N LEU A 138 3.38 1.07 -6.41
CA LEU A 138 4.83 1.29 -6.51
C LEU A 138 5.18 2.61 -7.21
N VAL A 139 4.47 2.95 -8.30
CA VAL A 139 4.65 4.23 -9.00
C VAL A 139 4.29 5.41 -8.10
N MET A 140 3.17 5.35 -7.38
CA MET A 140 2.78 6.41 -6.45
C MET A 140 3.78 6.57 -5.29
N PHE A 141 4.32 5.47 -4.76
CA PHE A 141 5.39 5.51 -3.76
C PHE A 141 6.66 6.15 -4.29
N PHE A 142 7.08 5.77 -5.50
CA PHE A 142 8.24 6.36 -6.15
C PHE A 142 8.05 7.87 -6.33
N ALA A 143 6.85 8.31 -6.74
CA ALA A 143 6.50 9.72 -6.82
C ALA A 143 6.58 10.43 -5.45
N ILE A 144 6.10 9.81 -4.37
CA ILE A 144 6.22 10.36 -3.00
C ILE A 144 7.69 10.56 -2.61
N ILE A 145 8.56 9.60 -2.93
CA ILE A 145 10.00 9.68 -2.63
C ILE A 145 10.64 10.80 -3.46
N LEU A 146 10.37 10.86 -4.76
CA LEU A 146 10.85 11.94 -5.63
C LEU A 146 10.44 13.31 -5.11
N LEU A 147 9.15 13.49 -4.79
CA LEU A 147 8.63 14.75 -4.22
C LEU A 147 9.32 15.12 -2.90
N SER A 148 9.66 14.12 -2.08
CA SER A 148 10.34 14.33 -0.81
C SER A 148 11.80 14.76 -0.98
N VAL A 149 12.45 14.39 -2.09
CA VAL A 149 13.84 14.76 -2.40
C VAL A 149 13.91 16.12 -3.09
N PHE A 150 13.10 16.34 -4.14
CA PHE A 150 13.20 17.53 -4.98
C PHE A 150 12.59 18.80 -4.36
N LYS A 151 11.59 18.67 -3.46
CA LYS A 151 11.00 19.77 -2.68
C LYS A 151 10.76 21.07 -3.46
N PHE A 152 10.14 20.99 -4.64
CA PHE A 152 9.85 22.16 -5.47
C PHE A 152 8.69 22.98 -4.88
N ASN A 153 8.64 24.28 -5.22
CA ASN A 153 7.58 25.19 -4.80
C ASN A 153 6.77 25.66 -6.00
#